data_AF-A0A9J6G1P2-F1
#
_entry.id   AF-A0A9J6G1P2-F1
#
_cell.length_a   1.000
_cell.length_b   1.000
_cell.length_c   1.000
_cell.angle_alpha   90.00
_cell.angle_beta   90.00
_cell.angle_gamma   90.00
#
_symmetry.space_group_name_H-M   'P 1'
#
loop_
_entity.id
_entity.type
_entity.pdbx_description
1 polymer ?
#
loop_
_entity_poly.entity_id
_entity_poly.type
_entity_poly.pdbx_seq_one_letter_code
_entity_poly.pdbx_strand_id
1 'polypeptide(L)'
;MYADTLQTVLAQMPESEKMAPAWFATAENMITTCEIPDEAAGSIILPFLNEKSRMLNANKSVGRQVLCAEVRDAILEELKLTPEE
;
A
#
# COMPACT_ATOMS: atom_id res chain seq x y z
N MET A 1 15.85 -5.59 -5.55
CA MET A 1 16.52 -4.28 -5.55
C MET A 1 15.60 -3.15 -5.11
N TYR A 2 14.30 -3.14 -5.44
CA TYR A 2 13.36 -2.10 -4.95
C TYR A 2 12.72 -2.39 -3.59
N ALA A 3 12.36 -3.65 -3.32
CA ALA A 3 11.75 -4.04 -2.05
C ALA A 3 12.69 -3.80 -0.85
N ASP A 4 13.99 -4.04 -1.02
CA ASP A 4 15.02 -3.83 0.02
C ASP A 4 15.15 -2.34 0.38
N THR A 5 15.17 -1.47 -0.64
CA THR A 5 15.16 0.00 -0.47
C THR A 5 13.91 0.45 0.29
N LEU A 6 12.73 0.04 -0.16
CA LEU A 6 11.48 0.34 0.56
C LEU A 6 11.48 -0.23 1.99
N GLN A 7 12.09 -1.39 2.22
CA GLN A 7 12.16 -2.01 3.55
C GLN A 7 13.00 -1.21 4.55
N THR A 8 13.96 -0.43 4.05
CA THR A 8 14.76 0.46 4.89
C THR A 8 14.10 1.79 5.22
N VAL A 9 13.15 2.26 4.39
CA VAL A 9 12.56 3.62 4.51
C VAL A 9 11.08 3.63 4.87
N LEU A 10 10.34 2.58 4.49
CA LEU A 10 8.90 2.45 4.73
C LEU A 10 8.66 1.57 5.96
N ALA A 11 8.04 2.15 6.98
CA ALA A 11 7.60 1.41 8.15
C ALA A 11 6.38 0.54 7.82
N GLN A 12 6.16 -0.50 8.63
CA GLN A 12 4.90 -1.26 8.61
C GLN A 12 3.70 -0.33 8.77
N MET A 13 2.62 -0.65 8.07
CA MET A 13 1.35 0.04 8.19
C MET A 13 0.85 -0.09 9.63
N PRO A 14 0.51 1.04 10.28
CA PRO A 14 -0.03 1.01 11.64
C PRO A 14 -1.34 0.21 11.70
N GLU A 15 -1.62 -0.40 12.85
CA GLU A 15 -2.90 -1.07 13.10
C GLU A 15 -4.07 -0.06 13.19
N SER A 16 -3.77 1.18 13.54
CA SER A 16 -4.75 2.26 13.58
C SER A 16 -5.19 2.64 12.17
N GLU A 17 -6.43 2.26 11.84
CA GLU A 17 -7.04 2.48 10.54
C GLU A 17 -6.99 3.96 10.14
N LYS A 18 -7.22 4.88 11.08
CA LYS A 18 -7.18 6.33 10.86
C LYS A 18 -5.84 6.86 10.34
N MET A 19 -4.76 6.11 10.54
CA MET A 19 -3.42 6.46 10.06
C MET A 19 -3.11 5.86 8.68
N ALA A 20 -4.01 5.03 8.14
CA ALA A 20 -3.86 4.42 6.81
C ALA A 20 -3.67 5.47 5.70
N PRO A 21 -4.46 6.56 5.60
CA PRO A 21 -4.28 7.54 4.53
C PRO A 21 -2.90 8.20 4.56
N ALA A 22 -2.47 8.65 5.74
CA ALA A 22 -1.15 9.27 5.92
C ALA A 22 0.00 8.30 5.63
N TRP A 23 -0.19 7.01 5.98
CA TRP A 23 0.78 5.97 5.67
C TRP A 23 0.87 5.73 4.16
N PHE A 24 -0.25 5.62 3.45
CA PHE A 24 -0.26 5.47 1.99
C PHE A 24 0.38 6.67 1.28
N ALA A 25 0.08 7.90 1.70
CA ALA A 25 0.73 9.10 1.16
C ALA A 25 2.26 9.05 1.32
N THR A 26 2.74 8.55 2.47
CA THR A 26 4.18 8.33 2.70
C THR A 26 4.74 7.25 1.77
N ALA A 27 4.03 6.12 1.63
CA ALA A 27 4.43 5.02 0.76
C ALA A 27 4.50 5.44 -0.72
N GLU A 28 3.50 6.16 -1.22
CA GLU A 28 3.46 6.69 -2.59
C GLU A 28 4.61 7.66 -2.87
N ASN A 29 4.91 8.53 -1.91
CA ASN A 29 6.06 9.44 -2.01
C ASN A 29 7.39 8.67 -2.06
N MET A 30 7.54 7.62 -1.25
CA MET A 30 8.74 6.77 -1.28
C MET A 30 8.85 5.95 -2.57
N ILE A 31 7.74 5.42 -3.09
CA ILE A 31 7.67 4.73 -4.38
C ILE A 31 8.13 5.66 -5.51
N THR A 32 7.62 6.90 -5.53
CA THR A 32 7.99 7.93 -6.50
C THR A 32 9.46 8.32 -6.37
N THR A 33 9.93 8.56 -5.15
CA THR A 33 11.32 8.96 -4.86
C THR A 33 12.32 7.86 -5.24
N CYS A 34 11.95 6.60 -5.05
CA CYS A 34 12.78 5.45 -5.40
C CYS A 34 12.61 5.00 -6.87
N GLU A 35 11.86 5.77 -7.68
CA GLU A 35 11.58 5.49 -9.09
C GLU A 35 11.06 4.06 -9.32
N ILE A 36 10.22 3.58 -8.40
CA ILE A 36 9.69 2.22 -8.44
C ILE A 36 8.55 2.20 -9.46
N PRO A 37 8.58 1.30 -10.45
CA PRO A 37 7.54 1.25 -11.45
C PRO A 37 6.22 0.78 -10.80
N ASP A 38 5.10 1.39 -11.18
CA ASP A 38 3.76 1.11 -10.63
C ASP A 38 3.40 -0.39 -10.67
N GLU A 39 3.87 -1.08 -11.70
CA GLU A 39 3.73 -2.51 -11.90
C GLU A 39 4.38 -3.36 -10.81
N ALA A 40 5.48 -2.89 -10.23
CA ALA A 40 6.15 -3.54 -9.11
C ALA A 40 5.64 -3.00 -7.76
N ALA A 41 5.29 -1.72 -7.69
CA ALA A 41 4.90 -1.02 -6.46
C ALA A 41 3.76 -1.73 -5.71
N GLY A 42 2.72 -2.18 -6.42
CA GLY A 42 1.57 -2.85 -5.79
C GLY A 42 1.90 -4.23 -5.21
N SER A 43 2.92 -4.93 -5.72
CA SER A 43 3.41 -6.18 -5.10
C SER A 43 4.39 -5.91 -3.96
N ILE A 44 5.19 -4.84 -4.07
CA ILE A 44 6.19 -4.46 -3.06
C ILE A 44 5.54 -3.91 -1.81
N ILE A 45 4.39 -3.23 -1.90
CA ILE A 45 3.72 -2.64 -0.74
C ILE A 45 3.02 -3.68 0.15
N LEU A 46 2.62 -4.83 -0.41
CA LEU A 46 1.90 -5.89 0.31
C LEU A 46 2.54 -6.35 1.62
N PRO A 47 3.85 -6.66 1.68
CA PRO A 47 4.50 -7.06 2.93
C PRO A 47 4.48 -5.97 4.01
N PHE A 48 4.29 -4.70 3.65
CA PHE A 48 4.21 -3.58 4.60
C PHE A 48 2.81 -3.35 5.14
N LEU A 49 1.79 -3.89 4.48
CA LEU A 49 0.43 -3.79 4.96
C LEU A 49 0.24 -4.61 6.26
N ASN A 50 -0.58 -4.07 7.16
CA ASN A 50 -1.00 -4.81 8.35
C ASN A 50 -1.82 -6.05 7.94
N GLU A 51 -2.01 -6.98 8.88
CA GLU A 51 -2.66 -8.26 8.59
C GLU A 51 -4.08 -8.08 8.02
N LYS A 52 -4.85 -7.14 8.57
CA LYS A 52 -6.21 -6.82 8.12
C LYS A 52 -6.21 -6.37 6.66
N SER A 53 -5.38 -5.38 6.32
CA SER A 53 -5.22 -4.85 4.96
C SER A 53 -4.72 -5.89 3.97
N ARG A 54 -3.82 -6.79 4.39
CA ARG A 54 -3.38 -7.92 3.55
C ARG A 54 -4.52 -8.87 3.24
N MET A 55 -5.34 -9.22 4.22
CA MET A 55 -6.50 -10.09 4.01
C MET A 55 -7.53 -9.46 3.07
N LEU A 56 -7.76 -8.15 3.18
CA LEU A 56 -8.65 -7.42 2.26
C LEU A 56 -8.13 -7.46 0.82
N ASN A 57 -6.82 -7.26 0.62
CA ASN A 57 -6.24 -7.25 -0.71
C ASN A 57 -6.08 -8.66 -1.33
N ALA A 58 -5.82 -9.69 -0.51
CA ALA A 58 -5.69 -11.08 -0.99
C ALA A 58 -6.96 -11.58 -1.70
N ASN A 59 -8.14 -11.09 -1.29
CA ASN A 59 -9.41 -11.45 -1.94
C ASN A 59 -9.64 -10.73 -3.28
N LYS A 60 -9.01 -9.57 -3.53
CA LYS A 60 -9.18 -8.78 -4.77
C LYS A 60 -8.12 -9.09 -5.85
N SER A 61 -7.00 -9.72 -5.48
CA SER A 61 -5.79 -9.82 -6.34
C SER A 61 -5.70 -11.05 -7.26
N VAL A 62 -6.77 -11.83 -7.46
CA VAL A 62 -6.68 -13.07 -8.24
C VAL A 62 -6.51 -12.77 -9.74
N GLY A 63 -5.29 -12.91 -10.25
CA GLY A 63 -5.00 -13.02 -11.69
C GLY A 63 -4.72 -11.72 -12.44
N ARG A 64 -4.58 -10.56 -11.77
CA ARG A 64 -4.21 -9.30 -12.41
C ARG A 64 -3.07 -8.62 -11.66
N GLN A 65 -2.24 -7.89 -12.40
CA GLN A 65 -1.26 -6.97 -11.85
C GLN A 65 -1.99 -5.92 -10.99
N VAL A 66 -1.63 -5.87 -9.72
CA VAL A 66 -2.23 -4.96 -8.74
C VAL A 66 -1.36 -3.70 -8.69
N LEU A 67 -1.96 -2.54 -8.91
CA LEU A 67 -1.30 -1.25 -8.79
C LEU A 67 -1.34 -0.78 -7.34
N CYS A 68 -0.34 -0.01 -6.90
CA CYS A 68 -0.30 0.51 -5.54
C CYS A 68 -1.51 1.40 -5.21
N ALA A 69 -1.97 2.20 -6.18
CA ALA A 69 -3.19 3.00 -6.06
C ALA A 69 -4.43 2.12 -5.80
N GLU A 70 -4.60 1.03 -6.57
CA GLU A 70 -5.73 0.10 -6.39
C GLU A 70 -5.73 -0.55 -5.00
N VAL A 71 -4.54 -0.87 -4.45
CA VAL A 71 -4.39 -1.39 -3.08
C VAL A 71 -4.84 -0.34 -2.06
N ARG A 72 -4.37 0.90 -2.21
CA ARG A 72 -4.76 2.02 -1.35
C ARG A 72 -6.26 2.22 -1.39
N ASP A 73 -6.83 2.43 -2.57
CA ASP A 73 -8.25 2.72 -2.75
C ASP A 73 -9.12 1.59 -2.20
N ALA A 74 -8.76 0.33 -2.46
CA ALA A 74 -9.47 -0.82 -1.90
C ALA A 74 -9.42 -0.87 -0.36
N ILE A 75 -8.28 -0.56 0.25
CA ILE A 75 -8.14 -0.58 1.70
C ILE A 75 -8.87 0.62 2.32
N LEU A 76 -8.72 1.82 1.77
CA LEU A 76 -9.39 3.02 2.26
C LEU A 76 -10.92 2.89 2.17
N GLU A 77 -11.44 2.35 1.06
CA GLU A 77 -12.86 2.05 0.88
C GLU A 77 -13.38 1.08 1.94
N GLU A 78 -12.69 -0.06 2.16
CA GLU A 78 -13.07 -1.06 3.15
C GLU A 78 -13.00 -0.53 4.60
N LEU A 79 -12.02 0.34 4.87
CA LEU A 79 -11.87 1.02 6.15
C LEU A 79 -12.91 2.14 6.36
N LYS A 80 -13.75 2.43 5.36
CA LYS A 80 -14.67 3.59 5.33
C LYS A 80 -13.95 4.91 5.60
N LEU A 81 -12.67 4.95 5.27
CA LEU A 81 -11.85 6.15 5.30
C LEU A 81 -11.87 6.65 3.87
N THR A 82 -12.77 7.57 3.57
CA THR A 82 -12.68 8.29 2.30
C THR A 82 -11.27 8.89 2.21
N PRO A 83 -10.59 8.86 1.05
CA PRO A 83 -9.52 9.81 0.82
C PRO A 83 -10.13 11.18 1.13
N GLU A 84 -9.65 11.84 2.19
CA GLU A 84 -10.15 13.16 2.54
C GLU A 84 -10.00 14.06 1.30
N GLU A 85 -11.11 14.66 0.85
CA GLU A 85 -11.17 15.59 -0.28
C GLU A 85 -10.21 16.77 -0.12
#